data_AF-A0A969GLK2-F1
#
_entry.id   AF-A0A969GLK2-F1
#
_cell.length_a   1.000
_cell.length_b   1.000
_cell.length_c   1.000
_cell.angle_alpha   90.00
_cell.angle_beta   90.00
_cell.angle_gamma   90.00
#
_symmetry.space_group_name_H-M   'P 1'
#
loop_
_entity.id
_entity.type
_entity.pdbx_description
1 polymer ?
#
loop_
_entity_poly.entity_id
_entity_poly.type
_entity_poly.pdbx_seq_one_letter_code
_entity_poly.pdbx_strand_id
1 'polypeptide(L)' 'MVKRTFDLIVAGFLLLATSPLILLGGLAVKLDSAGPIFYRAKRAGRGGEPFGMYKLRTMRVGQ' A
#
# COMPACT_ATOMS: atom_id res chain seq x y z
N MET A 1 16.20 -17.53 -6.48
CA MET A 1 16.51 -16.53 -5.43
C MET A 1 16.77 -15.14 -5.99
N VAL A 2 17.52 -15.00 -7.10
CA VAL A 2 17.84 -13.70 -7.75
C VAL A 2 16.61 -12.79 -7.93
N LYS A 3 15.50 -13.29 -8.48
CA LYS A 3 14.25 -12.53 -8.62
C LYS A 3 13.76 -11.94 -7.30
N ARG A 4 13.79 -12.72 -6.21
CA ARG A 4 13.29 -12.27 -4.91
C ARG A 4 14.17 -11.17 -4.32
N THR A 5 15.48 -11.32 -4.44
CA THR A 5 16.44 -10.30 -3.99
C THR A 5 16.27 -9.01 -4.79
N PHE A 6 16.15 -9.12 -6.12
CA PHE A 6 15.88 -7.97 -6.99
C PHE A 6 14.56 -7.27 -6.61
N ASP A 7 13.47 -8.03 -6.48
CA ASP A 7 12.15 -7.51 -6.11
C ASP A 7 12.22 -6.75 -4.76
N LEU A 8 12.98 -7.24 -3.78
CA LEU A 8 13.14 -6.58 -2.47
C LEU A 8 13.96 -5.28 -2.56
N ILE A 9 15.07 -5.28 -3.30
CA ILE A 9 15.94 -4.09 -3.44
C ILE A 9 15.19 -2.98 -4.18
N VAL A 10 14.57 -3.30 -5.32
CA VAL A 10 13.85 -2.32 -6.13
C VAL A 10 12.62 -1.81 -5.39
N ALA A 11 11.85 -2.68 -4.72
CA ALA A 11 10.71 -2.26 -3.93
C ALA A 11 11.13 -1.36 -2.75
N GLY A 12 12.22 -1.69 -2.06
CA GLY A 12 12.75 -0.86 -0.97
C GLY A 12 13.18 0.53 -1.45
N PHE A 13 13.91 0.59 -2.57
CA PHE A 13 14.33 1.85 -3.17
C PHE A 13 13.13 2.70 -3.60
N LEU A 14 12.16 2.11 -4.32
CA LEU A 14 10.96 2.81 -4.76
C LEU A 14 10.12 3.28 -3.57
N LEU A 15 10.02 2.49 -2.50
CA LEU A 15 9.29 2.88 -1.30
C LEU A 15 9.92 4.10 -0.64
N LEU A 16 11.24 4.15 -0.51
CA LEU A 16 11.94 5.32 0.02
C LEU A 16 11.77 6.55 -0.89
N ALA A 17 11.98 6.39 -2.20
CA ALA A 17 11.85 7.46 -3.18
C ALA A 17 10.42 8.03 -3.24
N THR A 18 9.41 7.19 -3.10
CA THR A 18 7.98 7.59 -3.12
C THR A 18 7.41 7.88 -1.74
N SER A 19 8.17 7.68 -0.66
CA SER A 19 7.70 7.89 0.71
C SER A 19 7.15 9.29 0.98
N PRO A 20 7.72 10.41 0.46
CA PRO A 20 7.15 11.73 0.68
C PRO A 20 5.74 11.85 0.08
N LEU A 21 5.54 11.30 -1.13
CA LEU A 21 4.24 11.31 -1.80
C LEU A 21 3.21 10.43 -1.08
N ILE A 22 3.63 9.26 -0.59
CA ILE A 22 2.76 8.38 0.19
C ILE A 22 2.35 9.05 1.52
N LEU A 23 3.27 9.77 2.18
CA LEU A 23 2.98 10.53 3.39
C LEU A 23 1.99 11.67 3.13
N LEU A 24 2.20 12.45 2.06
CA LEU A 24 1.27 13.51 1.66
C LEU A 24 -0.12 12.96 1.34
N GLY A 25 -0.19 11.87 0.58
CA GLY A 25 -1.45 11.17 0.31
C GLY A 25 -2.11 10.65 1.58
N GLY A 26 -1.34 10.09 2.51
CA GLY A 26 -1.85 9.62 3.79
C GLY A 26 -2.40 10.74 4.68
N LEU A 27 -1.74 11.90 4.67
CA LEU A 27 -2.24 13.09 5.37
C LEU A 27 -3.55 13.58 4.76
N ALA A 28 -3.64 13.68 3.43
CA ALA A 28 -4.88 14.06 2.74
C ALA A 28 -6.04 13.13 3.12
N VAL A 29 -5.79 11.82 3.19
CA VAL A 29 -6.78 10.83 3.62
C VAL A 29 -7.24 11.03 5.07
N LYS A 30 -6.33 11.42 5.97
CA LYS A 30 -6.66 11.73 7.38
C LYS A 30 -7.47 13.02 7.52
N LEU A 31 -7.24 13.99 6.65
CA LEU A 31 -7.96 15.26 6.63
C LEU A 31 -9.36 15.12 6.03
N ASP A 32 -9.57 14.26 5.03
CA ASP A 32 -10.88 14.05 4.40
C ASP A 32 -11.87 13.28 5.30
N SER A 33 -11.43 12.23 6.01
CA SER A 33 -12.33 11.43 6.85
C SER A 33 -11.63 10.72 8.00
N ALA A 34 -12.35 10.50 9.10
CA ALA A 34 -11.88 9.65 10.20
C ALA A 34 -11.59 8.22 9.71
N GLY A 35 -10.60 7.56 10.30
CA GLY A 35 -10.24 6.15 10.05
C GLY A 35 -8.79 5.91 9.59
N PRO A 36 -8.49 4.69 9.09
CA PRO A 36 -7.15 4.28 8.70
C PRO A 36 -6.72 4.88 7.34
N ILE A 37 -5.42 5.14 7.19
CA ILE A 37 -4.83 5.67 5.94
C ILE A 37 -4.85 4.63 4.82
N PHE A 38 -4.55 3.37 5.16
CA PHE A 38 -4.47 2.28 4.20
C PHE A 38 -5.69 1.36 4.28
N TYR A 39 -6.18 0.96 3.12
CA TYR A 39 -7.12 -0.14 2.95
C TYR A 39 -6.35 -1.40 2.50
N ARG A 40 -6.73 -2.57 3.04
CA ARG A 40 -6.13 -3.87 2.71
C ARG A 40 -7.08 -4.68 1.84
N ALA A 41 -6.82 -4.73 0.54
CA ALA A 41 -7.61 -5.50 -0.41
C ALA A 41 -7.12 -6.96 -0.46
N LYS A 42 -8.02 -7.95 -0.36
CA LYS A 42 -7.67 -9.35 -0.62
C LYS A 42 -7.46 -9.57 -2.12
N ARG A 43 -6.36 -10.21 -2.48
CA ARG A 43 -6.02 -10.60 -3.86
C ARG A 43 -5.41 -12.00 -3.88
N ALA A 44 -5.65 -12.75 -4.95
CA ALA A 44 -4.99 -14.02 -5.18
C ALA A 44 -3.48 -13.79 -5.35
N GLY A 45 -2.67 -14.54 -4.61
CA GLY A 45 -1.21 -14.46 -4.62
C GLY A 45 -0.56 -15.66 -5.28
N ARG A 46 0.66 -15.98 -4.86
CA ARG A 46 1.45 -17.08 -5.42
C ARG A 46 0.78 -18.42 -5.09
N GLY A 47 0.49 -19.21 -6.12
CA GLY A 47 -0.16 -20.52 -5.95
C GLY A 47 -1.62 -20.43 -5.52
N GLY A 48 -2.29 -19.28 -5.70
CA GLY A 48 -3.67 -19.08 -5.28
C GLY A 48 -3.82 -18.61 -3.83
N GLU A 49 -2.75 -18.64 -3.03
CA GLU A 49 -2.78 -18.18 -1.64
C GLU A 49 -3.12 -16.68 -1.55
N PRO A 50 -4.23 -16.30 -0.89
CA PRO A 50 -4.63 -14.92 -0.79
C PRO A 50 -3.62 -14.08 -0.01
N PHE A 51 -3.35 -12.86 -0.48
CA PHE A 51 -2.58 -11.87 0.26
C PHE A 51 -3.33 -10.53 0.35
N GLY A 52 -2.95 -9.73 1.33
CA GLY A 52 -3.49 -8.39 1.50
C GLY A 52 -2.62 -7.35 0.79
N MET A 53 -3.18 -6.73 -0.24
CA MET A 53 -2.57 -5.62 -0.96
C MET A 53 -2.96 -4.29 -0.31
N TYR A 54 -1.97 -3.54 0.19
CA TYR A 54 -2.18 -2.22 0.76
C TYR A 54 -2.37 -1.16 -0.34
N LYS A 55 -3.34 -0.27 -0.13
CA LYS A 55 -3.61 0.90 -0.97
C LYS A 55 -3.95 2.09 -0.09
N LEU A 56 -3.60 3.30 -0.51
CA LEU A 56 -4.17 4.50 0.11
C LEU A 56 -5.69 4.45 -0.02
N ARG A 57 -6.38 4.74 1.08
CA ARG A 57 -7.84 4.72 1.13
C ARG A 57 -8.39 5.91 0.33
N THR A 58 -9.18 5.63 -0.69
CA THR A 58 -9.89 6.67 -1.48
C THR A 58 -11.39 6.70 -1.22
N MET A 59 -11.95 5.65 -0.60
CA MET A 59 -13.37 5.56 -0.25
C MET A 59 -13.55 5.70 1.26
N ARG A 60 -14.63 6.37 1.68
CA ARG A 60 -15.00 6.51 3.09
C ARG A 60 -15.48 5.17 3.63
N VAL A 61 -15.09 4.84 4.86
CA VAL A 61 -15.57 3.65 5.56
C VAL A 61 -16.86 4.05 6.29
N GLY A 62 -18.02 3.61 5.79
CA GLY A 62 -19.32 3.82 6.44
C GLY A 62 -20.11 5.04 6.00
N GLN A 63 -20.27 5.26 4.69
CA GLN A 63 -21.47 5.91 4.16
C GLN A 63 -22.40 4.86 3.57
#